data_AF-A0A5P8NE52-F1
#
_entry.id   AF-A0A5P8NE52-F1
#
_cell.length_a   1.000
_cell.length_b   1.000
_cell.length_c   1.000
_cell.angle_alpha   90.00
_cell.angle_beta   90.00
_cell.angle_gamma   90.00
#
_symmetry.space_group_name_H-M   'P 1'
#
loop_
_entity.id
_entity.type
_entity.pdbx_description
1 polymer ?
#
loop_
_entity_poly.entity_id
_entity_poly.type
_entity_poly.pdbx_seq_one_letter_code
_entity_poly.pdbx_strand_id
1 'polypeptide(L)'
;MYGNLSTSFNEILSSLNEKDRGLLKDVYDFSYNAHFGQKRKSGEDYFIHPLAVGINLWNKFGDINLFCAGLLHDAVEDNDNIHPVNIYTNFGEDIGFLVDSVTKNEPSFYNGTKVFEKKIDKLIDGGCEDIRCFLLKLADREDNLKTLSNLKNNKQVRMAFETQAIFTPLEELIGYKEIKSVKEGDRKFQEILKKNNIEDSCQLKDYLIKSTFHDFTNSCFDTVYQNSGNVTWKIKNKETFEDLLKIPNIDDKIDIESIEHKENGEFLVNFKFKKGEIMNYNVKLGIGDTYSFD
;
A
#
# COMPACT_ATOMS: atom_id res chain seq x y z
N MET A 1 -11.32 10.14 16.25
CA MET A 1 -11.05 10.10 14.79
C MET A 1 -12.01 9.13 14.09
N TYR A 2 -12.42 8.06 14.78
CA TYR A 2 -13.40 7.09 14.31
C TYR A 2 -14.76 7.33 14.97
N GLY A 3 -15.59 8.21 14.39
CA GLY A 3 -16.95 8.43 14.88
C GLY A 3 -17.82 7.19 14.67
N ASN A 4 -18.66 6.86 15.65
CA ASN A 4 -19.76 5.88 15.67
C ASN A 4 -19.67 4.63 14.74
N LEU A 5 -18.47 4.01 14.60
CA LEU A 5 -18.27 2.83 13.77
C LEU A 5 -19.19 1.67 14.15
N SER A 6 -19.54 1.55 15.44
CA SER A 6 -20.48 0.56 15.94
C SER A 6 -21.88 0.74 15.36
N THR A 7 -22.37 1.98 15.24
CA THR A 7 -23.66 2.27 14.59
C THR A 7 -23.60 1.91 13.12
N SER A 8 -22.58 2.36 12.39
CA SER A 8 -22.43 2.02 10.97
C SER A 8 -22.32 0.51 10.74
N PHE A 9 -21.56 -0.21 11.56
CA PHE A 9 -21.48 -1.67 11.48
C PHE A 9 -22.84 -2.32 11.69
N ASN A 10 -23.60 -1.92 12.71
CA ASN A 10 -24.93 -2.47 12.99
C ASN A 10 -25.93 -2.18 11.87
N GLU A 11 -25.87 -0.99 11.27
CA GLU A 11 -26.69 -0.63 10.12
C GLU A 11 -26.39 -1.54 8.92
N ILE A 12 -25.11 -1.71 8.58
CA ILE A 12 -24.67 -2.61 7.51
C ILE A 12 -25.14 -4.04 7.80
N LEU A 13 -24.87 -4.55 9.00
CA LEU A 13 -25.24 -5.90 9.42
C LEU A 13 -26.75 -6.16 9.32
N SER A 14 -27.57 -5.14 9.58
CA SER A 14 -29.02 -5.20 9.45
C SER A 14 -29.50 -5.26 8.00
N SER A 15 -28.77 -4.62 7.07
CA SER A 15 -29.09 -4.60 5.64
C SER A 15 -28.72 -5.88 4.89
N LEU A 16 -27.84 -6.71 5.45
CA LEU A 16 -27.38 -7.96 4.83
C LEU A 16 -28.46 -9.06 4.90
N ASN A 17 -28.43 -9.96 3.91
CA ASN A 17 -29.16 -11.22 3.99
C ASN A 17 -28.59 -12.12 5.11
N GLU A 18 -29.30 -13.17 5.49
CA GLU A 18 -28.90 -14.01 6.64
C GLU A 18 -27.53 -14.67 6.48
N LYS A 19 -27.19 -15.10 5.26
CA LYS A 19 -25.91 -15.74 4.96
C LYS A 19 -24.75 -14.76 5.15
N ASP A 20 -24.82 -13.60 4.50
CA ASP A 20 -23.78 -12.57 4.55
C ASP A 20 -23.66 -11.97 5.96
N ARG A 21 -24.79 -11.86 6.67
CA ARG A 21 -24.81 -11.46 8.08
C ARG A 21 -24.07 -12.46 8.97
N GLY A 22 -24.28 -13.76 8.75
CA GLY A 22 -23.56 -14.82 9.47
C GLY A 22 -22.06 -14.72 9.23
N LEU A 23 -21.66 -14.69 7.96
CA LEU A 23 -20.26 -14.53 7.54
C LEU A 23 -19.61 -13.30 8.18
N LEU A 24 -20.25 -12.13 8.12
CA LEU A 24 -19.69 -10.90 8.66
C LEU A 24 -19.52 -10.96 10.19
N LYS A 25 -20.43 -11.62 10.92
CA LYS A 25 -20.29 -11.83 12.37
C LYS A 25 -19.09 -12.72 12.68
N ASP A 26 -18.96 -13.84 11.98
CA ASP A 26 -17.87 -14.79 12.22
C ASP A 26 -16.51 -14.12 11.94
N VAL A 27 -16.43 -13.33 10.86
CA VAL A 27 -15.23 -12.56 10.51
C VAL A 27 -14.95 -11.45 11.53
N TYR A 28 -15.98 -10.73 11.97
CA TYR A 28 -15.85 -9.69 12.99
C TYR A 28 -15.30 -10.27 14.29
N ASP A 29 -15.88 -11.37 14.79
CA ASP A 29 -15.46 -12.01 16.03
C ASP A 29 -14.03 -12.56 15.90
N PHE A 30 -13.69 -13.15 14.75
CA PHE A 30 -12.33 -13.61 14.49
C PHE A 30 -11.31 -12.48 14.53
N SER A 31 -11.58 -11.38 13.79
CA SER A 31 -10.67 -10.22 13.74
C SER A 31 -10.57 -9.51 15.09
N TYR A 32 -11.68 -9.36 15.81
CA TYR A 32 -11.69 -8.79 17.15
C TYR A 32 -10.83 -9.61 18.13
N ASN A 33 -10.96 -10.93 18.09
CA ASN A 33 -10.17 -11.83 18.93
C ASN A 33 -8.69 -11.85 18.55
N ALA A 34 -8.36 -11.77 17.25
CA ALA A 34 -6.98 -11.70 16.76
C ALA A 34 -6.23 -10.48 17.32
N HIS A 35 -6.95 -9.37 17.52
CA HIS A 35 -6.44 -8.09 17.99
C HIS A 35 -6.76 -7.81 19.47
N PHE A 36 -7.30 -8.80 20.20
CA PHE A 36 -7.74 -8.60 21.58
C PHE A 36 -6.57 -8.21 22.50
N GLY A 37 -6.76 -7.15 23.28
CA GLY A 37 -5.74 -6.60 24.17
C GLY A 37 -4.65 -5.78 23.48
N GLN A 38 -4.65 -5.67 22.14
CA GLN A 38 -3.72 -4.83 21.40
C GLN A 38 -4.22 -3.37 21.36
N LYS A 39 -3.32 -2.43 21.65
CA LYS A 39 -3.57 -0.99 21.58
C LYS A 39 -2.73 -0.36 20.47
N ARG A 40 -3.30 0.57 19.71
CA ARG A 40 -2.53 1.46 18.83
C ARG A 40 -1.65 2.40 19.65
N LYS A 41 -0.63 2.97 19.01
CA LYS A 41 0.22 4.01 19.60
C LYS A 41 -0.56 5.27 20.03
N SER A 42 -1.73 5.49 19.45
CA SER A 42 -2.68 6.54 19.83
C SER A 42 -3.48 6.24 21.10
N GLY A 43 -3.44 5.00 21.63
CA GLY A 43 -4.18 4.55 22.81
C GLY A 43 -5.53 3.88 22.53
N GLU A 44 -6.00 3.90 21.28
CA GLU A 44 -7.22 3.23 20.81
C GLU A 44 -7.02 1.71 20.63
N ASP A 45 -8.10 0.93 20.64
CA ASP A 45 -8.03 -0.52 20.35
C ASP A 45 -7.60 -0.76 18.90
N TYR A 46 -6.71 -1.73 18.68
CA TYR A 46 -6.15 -1.99 17.35
C TYR A 46 -7.23 -2.34 16.31
N PHE A 47 -8.24 -3.09 16.74
CA PHE A 47 -9.40 -3.50 15.94
C PHE A 47 -10.18 -2.34 15.28
N ILE A 48 -10.07 -1.12 15.81
CA ILE A 48 -10.76 0.05 15.24
C ILE A 48 -10.32 0.31 13.78
N HIS A 49 -9.05 0.06 13.45
CA HIS A 49 -8.56 0.29 12.10
C HIS A 49 -9.09 -0.73 11.08
N PRO A 50 -8.97 -2.05 11.28
CA PRO A 50 -9.60 -3.02 10.38
C PRO A 50 -11.10 -2.79 10.22
N LEU A 51 -11.80 -2.41 11.30
CA LEU A 51 -13.22 -2.05 11.25
C LEU A 51 -13.48 -0.83 10.36
N ALA A 52 -12.68 0.23 10.50
CA ALA A 52 -12.80 1.43 9.69
C ALA A 52 -12.51 1.15 8.20
N VAL A 53 -11.45 0.38 7.90
CA VAL A 53 -11.10 -0.03 6.53
C VAL A 53 -12.24 -0.82 5.91
N GLY A 54 -12.77 -1.81 6.62
CA GLY A 54 -13.89 -2.62 6.17
C GLY A 54 -15.16 -1.80 5.89
N ILE A 55 -15.55 -0.90 6.79
CA ILE A 55 -16.72 -0.02 6.61
C ILE A 55 -16.53 0.91 5.41
N ASN A 56 -15.33 1.47 5.22
CA ASN A 56 -15.03 2.34 4.08
C ASN A 56 -15.17 1.57 2.75
N LEU A 57 -14.63 0.36 2.69
CA LEU A 57 -14.76 -0.51 1.52
C LEU A 57 -16.22 -0.87 1.24
N TRP A 58 -16.99 -1.24 2.26
CA TRP A 58 -18.42 -1.53 2.11
C TRP A 58 -19.21 -0.34 1.61
N ASN A 59 -19.05 0.83 2.24
CA ASN A 59 -19.76 2.05 1.86
C ASN A 59 -19.47 2.48 0.43
N LYS A 60 -18.24 2.21 -0.06
CA LYS A 60 -17.81 2.60 -1.40
C LYS A 60 -18.19 1.58 -2.47
N PHE A 61 -18.14 0.29 -2.16
CA PHE A 61 -18.21 -0.77 -3.17
C PHE A 61 -19.34 -1.79 -2.97
N GLY A 62 -19.89 -1.91 -1.76
CA GLY A 62 -20.96 -2.85 -1.43
C GLY A 62 -20.59 -4.33 -1.57
N ASP A 63 -19.30 -4.65 -1.53
CA ASP A 63 -18.79 -6.02 -1.68
C ASP A 63 -18.50 -6.62 -0.29
N ILE A 64 -19.19 -7.72 0.04
CA ILE A 64 -19.11 -8.37 1.36
C ILE A 64 -17.77 -9.06 1.58
N ASN A 65 -17.18 -9.66 0.54
CA ASN A 65 -15.92 -10.38 0.66
C ASN A 65 -14.76 -9.38 0.81
N LEU A 66 -14.84 -8.25 0.12
CA LEU A 66 -13.91 -7.14 0.28
C LEU A 66 -14.03 -6.48 1.66
N PHE A 67 -15.25 -6.33 2.21
CA PHE A 67 -15.43 -5.91 3.60
C PHE A 67 -14.77 -6.91 4.56
N CYS A 68 -15.05 -8.20 4.42
CA CYS A 68 -14.46 -9.24 5.27
C CYS A 68 -12.93 -9.24 5.17
N ALA A 69 -12.36 -9.10 3.98
CA ALA A 69 -10.91 -8.98 3.77
C ALA A 69 -10.35 -7.72 4.46
N GLY A 70 -11.07 -6.60 4.41
CA GLY A 70 -10.75 -5.37 5.15
C GLY A 70 -10.66 -5.59 6.67
N LEU A 71 -11.55 -6.40 7.24
CA LEU A 71 -11.49 -6.75 8.67
C LEU A 71 -10.32 -7.68 8.99
N LEU A 72 -9.86 -8.50 8.05
CA LEU A 72 -8.88 -9.57 8.29
C LEU A 72 -7.45 -9.24 7.88
N HIS A 73 -7.23 -8.20 7.07
CA HIS A 73 -5.93 -7.94 6.45
C HIS A 73 -4.77 -7.85 7.46
N ASP A 74 -4.99 -7.15 8.58
CA ASP A 74 -4.01 -7.01 9.66
C ASP A 74 -4.04 -8.20 10.65
N ALA A 75 -5.11 -9.00 10.69
CA ALA A 75 -5.18 -10.16 11.58
C ALA A 75 -4.12 -11.22 11.21
N VAL A 76 -3.82 -11.38 9.92
CA VAL A 76 -2.73 -12.24 9.43
C VAL A 76 -1.38 -11.51 9.45
N GLU A 77 -1.35 -10.18 9.25
CA GLU A 77 -0.08 -9.42 9.22
C GLU A 77 0.54 -9.21 10.61
N ASP A 78 -0.27 -9.13 11.67
CA ASP A 78 0.17 -8.77 13.02
C ASP A 78 0.06 -9.91 14.06
N ASN A 79 -0.36 -11.11 13.67
CA ASN A 79 -0.47 -12.26 14.57
C ASN A 79 0.23 -13.50 14.00
N ASP A 80 1.37 -13.85 14.59
CA ASP A 80 2.21 -15.00 14.16
C ASP A 80 1.49 -16.36 14.23
N ASN A 81 0.34 -16.46 14.92
CA ASN A 81 -0.43 -17.71 15.02
C ASN A 81 -1.58 -17.79 13.99
N ILE A 82 -1.76 -16.77 13.17
CA ILE A 82 -2.81 -16.72 12.16
C ILE A 82 -2.16 -16.66 10.78
N HIS A 83 -2.34 -17.72 10.01
CA HIS A 83 -1.78 -17.85 8.66
C HIS A 83 -2.88 -17.70 7.61
N PRO A 84 -2.52 -17.37 6.34
CA PRO A 84 -3.50 -17.28 5.25
C PRO A 84 -4.39 -18.52 5.14
N VAL A 85 -3.85 -19.74 5.33
CA VAL A 85 -4.61 -21.00 5.27
C VAL A 85 -5.79 -21.04 6.25
N ASN A 86 -5.69 -20.38 7.42
CA ASN A 86 -6.79 -20.27 8.36
C ASN A 86 -7.95 -19.48 7.74
N ILE A 87 -7.65 -18.42 6.99
CA ILE A 87 -8.65 -17.59 6.30
C ILE A 87 -9.32 -18.38 5.18
N TYR A 88 -8.54 -19.07 4.34
CA TYR A 88 -9.07 -19.95 3.30
C TYR A 88 -10.03 -21.00 3.87
N THR A 89 -9.66 -21.62 4.99
CA THR A 89 -10.44 -22.69 5.61
C THR A 89 -11.72 -22.17 6.28
N ASN A 90 -11.64 -21.03 6.96
CA ASN A 90 -12.76 -20.51 7.76
C ASN A 90 -13.75 -19.67 6.95
N PHE A 91 -13.28 -18.93 5.95
CA PHE A 91 -14.07 -17.90 5.26
C PHE A 91 -14.12 -18.08 3.74
N GLY A 92 -13.41 -19.08 3.20
CA GLY A 92 -13.44 -19.45 1.79
C GLY A 92 -12.34 -18.83 0.95
N GLU A 93 -12.27 -19.31 -0.30
CA GLU A 93 -11.19 -18.98 -1.24
C GLU A 93 -11.13 -17.50 -1.60
N ASP A 94 -12.28 -16.86 -1.79
CA ASP A 94 -12.35 -15.46 -2.21
C ASP A 94 -11.74 -14.52 -1.15
N ILE A 95 -12.17 -14.64 0.10
CA ILE A 95 -11.63 -13.83 1.21
C ILE A 95 -10.17 -14.22 1.49
N GLY A 96 -9.86 -15.52 1.44
CA GLY A 96 -8.50 -16.03 1.60
C GLY A 96 -7.52 -15.41 0.61
N PHE A 97 -7.88 -15.37 -0.67
CA PHE A 97 -7.07 -14.79 -1.74
C PHE A 97 -6.80 -13.29 -1.54
N LEU A 98 -7.84 -12.53 -1.21
CA LEU A 98 -7.71 -11.08 -0.98
C LEU A 98 -6.78 -10.77 0.19
N VAL A 99 -6.94 -11.49 1.31
CA VAL A 99 -6.10 -11.30 2.51
C VAL A 99 -4.67 -11.76 2.23
N ASP A 100 -4.49 -12.92 1.61
CA ASP A 100 -3.18 -13.45 1.27
C ASP A 100 -2.40 -12.47 0.38
N SER A 101 -3.04 -11.92 -0.65
CA SER A 101 -2.42 -10.98 -1.60
C SER A 101 -1.89 -9.70 -0.96
N VAL A 102 -2.44 -9.27 0.19
CA VAL A 102 -2.04 -8.02 0.87
C VAL A 102 -1.14 -8.22 2.09
N THR A 103 -1.00 -9.46 2.58
CA THR A 103 -0.21 -9.80 3.77
C THR A 103 1.29 -9.89 3.50
N LYS A 104 2.10 -9.63 4.53
CA LYS A 104 3.56 -9.86 4.45
C LYS A 104 3.83 -11.37 4.39
N ASN A 105 4.77 -11.77 3.55
CA ASN A 105 5.25 -13.16 3.51
C ASN A 105 5.79 -13.59 4.87
N GLU A 106 5.30 -14.71 5.41
CA GLU A 106 6.19 -15.61 6.14
C GLU A 106 7.33 -16.03 5.20
N PRO A 107 8.56 -16.24 5.70
CA PRO A 107 9.63 -16.75 4.88
C PRO A 107 9.25 -18.13 4.33
N SER A 108 8.82 -18.18 3.07
CA SER A 108 8.87 -19.42 2.32
C SER A 108 10.35 -19.80 2.20
N PHE A 109 10.73 -20.90 2.87
CA PHE A 109 12.04 -21.52 2.72
C PHE A 109 12.18 -22.00 1.27
N TYR A 110 12.63 -21.12 0.40
CA TYR A 110 13.21 -21.47 -0.89
C TYR A 110 14.50 -20.70 -1.04
N ASN A 111 15.59 -21.45 -0.91
CA ASN A 111 16.98 -21.16 -1.24
C ASN A 111 17.34 -19.68 -1.46
N GLY A 112 17.85 -19.08 -0.39
CA GLY A 112 18.90 -18.04 -0.39
C GLY A 112 18.83 -16.98 -1.49
N THR A 113 18.52 -15.75 -1.07
CA THR A 113 18.50 -14.46 -1.78
C THR A 113 17.16 -14.07 -2.44
N LYS A 114 16.67 -12.84 -2.10
CA LYS A 114 15.43 -12.15 -2.57
C LYS A 114 14.14 -12.30 -1.72
N VAL A 115 14.18 -11.93 -0.44
CA VAL A 115 12.98 -12.01 0.44
C VAL A 115 12.06 -10.77 0.34
N PHE A 116 12.59 -9.58 -0.02
CA PHE A 116 11.82 -8.32 0.02
C PHE A 116 11.21 -7.83 -1.31
N GLU A 117 11.68 -8.31 -2.48
CA GLU A 117 11.03 -8.06 -3.79
C GLU A 117 9.57 -8.54 -3.80
N LYS A 118 9.30 -9.63 -3.07
CA LYS A 118 8.05 -10.38 -3.10
C LYS A 118 6.79 -9.67 -2.56
N LYS A 119 6.86 -8.60 -1.74
CA LYS A 119 5.62 -8.00 -1.16
C LYS A 119 4.86 -7.16 -2.19
N ILE A 120 5.57 -6.25 -2.85
CA ILE A 120 4.96 -5.42 -3.90
C ILE A 120 4.58 -6.31 -5.08
N ASP A 121 5.45 -7.26 -5.44
CA ASP A 121 5.17 -8.20 -6.52
C ASP A 121 3.90 -9.02 -6.22
N LYS A 122 3.74 -9.58 -5.01
CA LYS A 122 2.51 -10.30 -4.61
C LYS A 122 1.26 -9.41 -4.69
N LEU A 123 1.35 -8.16 -4.25
CA LEU A 123 0.24 -7.22 -4.36
C LEU A 123 -0.10 -6.93 -5.83
N ILE A 124 0.91 -6.72 -6.68
CA ILE A 124 0.74 -6.43 -8.10
C ILE A 124 0.18 -7.66 -8.82
N ASP A 125 0.74 -8.84 -8.59
CA ASP A 125 0.27 -10.11 -9.15
C ASP A 125 -1.20 -10.35 -8.74
N GLY A 126 -1.50 -10.29 -7.44
CA GLY A 126 -2.85 -10.47 -6.92
C GLY A 126 -3.83 -9.39 -7.38
N GLY A 127 -3.36 -8.17 -7.62
CA GLY A 127 -4.17 -7.08 -8.16
C GLY A 127 -4.40 -7.15 -9.67
N CYS A 128 -3.47 -7.73 -10.42
CA CYS A 128 -3.66 -8.08 -11.83
C CYS A 128 -4.69 -9.20 -12.01
N GLU A 129 -4.71 -10.17 -11.08
CA GLU A 129 -5.71 -11.24 -11.05
C GLU A 129 -7.06 -10.75 -10.52
N ASP A 130 -7.06 -9.92 -9.47
CA ASP A 130 -8.26 -9.33 -8.89
C ASP A 130 -8.03 -7.90 -8.37
N ILE A 131 -8.70 -6.93 -9.00
CA ILE A 131 -8.63 -5.51 -8.64
C ILE A 131 -8.96 -5.24 -7.17
N ARG A 132 -9.74 -6.11 -6.51
CA ARG A 132 -10.11 -5.98 -5.09
C ARG A 132 -8.89 -6.02 -4.18
N CYS A 133 -7.80 -6.69 -4.56
CA CYS A 133 -6.52 -6.64 -3.85
C CYS A 133 -5.95 -5.21 -3.79
N PHE A 134 -5.99 -4.50 -4.92
CA PHE A 134 -5.58 -3.10 -4.98
C PHE A 134 -6.54 -2.19 -4.21
N LEU A 135 -7.85 -2.39 -4.33
CA LEU A 135 -8.86 -1.60 -3.60
C LEU A 135 -8.68 -1.73 -2.08
N LEU A 136 -8.49 -2.96 -1.59
CA LEU A 136 -8.19 -3.26 -0.20
C LEU A 136 -6.94 -2.50 0.26
N LYS A 137 -5.85 -2.60 -0.50
CA LYS A 137 -4.58 -1.97 -0.10
C LYS A 137 -4.61 -0.45 -0.17
N LEU A 138 -5.35 0.14 -1.11
CA LEU A 138 -5.57 1.58 -1.19
C LEU A 138 -6.38 2.09 0.00
N ALA A 139 -7.44 1.38 0.41
CA ALA A 139 -8.25 1.74 1.58
C ALA A 139 -7.45 1.64 2.89
N ASP A 140 -6.67 0.57 3.05
CA ASP A 140 -5.71 0.43 4.16
C ASP A 140 -4.72 1.61 4.16
N ARG A 141 -4.12 1.92 3.00
CA ARG A 141 -3.15 3.01 2.87
C ARG A 141 -3.77 4.37 3.24
N GLU A 142 -4.99 4.65 2.78
CA GLU A 142 -5.73 5.87 3.09
C GLU A 142 -5.94 6.04 4.60
N ASP A 143 -6.35 4.98 5.32
CA ASP A 143 -6.52 5.06 6.77
C ASP A 143 -5.19 5.18 7.52
N ASN A 144 -4.16 4.50 7.03
CA ASN A 144 -2.81 4.59 7.56
C ASN A 144 -2.23 6.01 7.47
N LEU A 145 -2.48 6.72 6.36
CA LEU A 145 -2.03 8.11 6.18
C LEU A 145 -2.68 9.08 7.16
N LYS A 146 -3.92 8.82 7.62
CA LYS A 146 -4.59 9.64 8.65
C LYS A 146 -3.85 9.61 9.99
N THR A 147 -3.14 8.52 10.29
CA THR A 147 -2.42 8.33 11.56
C THR A 147 -0.90 8.39 11.42
N LEU A 148 -0.40 8.86 10.27
CA LEU A 148 1.02 8.89 9.92
C LEU A 148 1.86 9.62 10.99
N SER A 149 1.38 10.77 11.48
CA SER A 149 2.07 11.61 12.48
C SER A 149 2.36 10.92 13.81
N ASN A 150 1.65 9.82 14.12
CA ASN A 150 1.83 9.06 15.37
C ASN A 150 2.89 7.94 15.26
N LEU A 151 3.48 7.75 14.06
CA LEU A 151 4.50 6.72 13.83
C LEU A 151 5.91 7.24 14.11
N LYS A 152 6.89 6.33 14.21
CA LYS A 152 8.31 6.73 14.28
C LYS A 152 8.73 7.29 12.92
N ASN A 153 9.61 8.28 12.90
CA ASN A 153 10.02 8.99 11.67
C ASN A 153 10.40 8.02 10.54
N ASN A 154 11.21 6.99 10.81
CA ASN A 154 11.57 5.99 9.80
C ASN A 154 10.37 5.29 9.14
N LYS A 155 9.33 4.95 9.91
CA LYS A 155 8.10 4.33 9.39
C LYS A 155 7.27 5.37 8.62
N GLN A 156 7.26 6.63 9.07
CA GLN A 156 6.60 7.72 8.34
C GLN A 156 7.20 7.92 6.95
N VAL A 157 8.53 8.06 6.87
CA VAL A 157 9.20 8.29 5.59
C VAL A 157 8.99 7.13 4.63
N ARG A 158 9.15 5.89 5.11
CA ARG A 158 8.91 4.70 4.30
C ARG A 158 7.49 4.66 3.76
N MET A 159 6.49 4.92 4.61
CA MET A 159 5.09 4.89 4.20
C MET A 159 4.76 6.00 3.22
N ALA A 160 5.26 7.21 3.44
CA ALA A 160 5.09 8.33 2.52
C ALA A 160 5.74 8.04 1.16
N PHE A 161 6.95 7.47 1.15
CA PHE A 161 7.61 7.04 -0.09
C PHE A 161 6.79 5.98 -0.82
N GLU A 162 6.44 4.86 -0.15
CA GLU A 162 5.67 3.78 -0.77
C GLU A 162 4.34 4.30 -1.35
N THR A 163 3.74 5.28 -0.66
CA THR A 163 2.53 5.97 -1.12
C THR A 163 2.78 6.65 -2.46
N GLN A 164 3.77 7.53 -2.52
CA GLN A 164 4.04 8.29 -3.74
C GLN A 164 4.46 7.40 -4.91
N ALA A 165 5.31 6.40 -4.65
CA ALA A 165 5.94 5.61 -5.71
C ALA A 165 5.08 4.49 -6.28
N ILE A 166 4.07 4.05 -5.54
CA ILE A 166 3.26 2.89 -5.94
C ILE A 166 1.78 3.20 -5.77
N PHE A 167 1.35 3.62 -4.58
CA PHE A 167 -0.07 3.74 -4.29
C PHE A 167 -0.73 4.93 -4.99
N THR A 168 -0.07 6.07 -5.14
CA THR A 168 -0.60 7.24 -5.85
C THR A 168 -0.78 6.95 -7.35
N PRO A 169 0.23 6.47 -8.10
CA PRO A 169 0.04 6.06 -9.49
C PRO A 169 -1.01 4.96 -9.64
N LEU A 170 -1.09 4.03 -8.70
CA LEU A 170 -2.10 2.97 -8.70
C LEU A 170 -3.52 3.53 -8.46
N GLU A 171 -3.66 4.50 -7.56
CA GLU A 171 -4.91 5.20 -7.28
C GLU A 171 -5.45 5.90 -8.54
N GLU A 172 -4.56 6.60 -9.27
CA GLU A 172 -4.85 7.28 -10.53
C GLU A 172 -5.17 6.28 -11.65
N LEU A 173 -4.38 5.22 -11.76
CA LEU A 173 -4.58 4.14 -12.72
C LEU A 173 -5.97 3.49 -12.56
N ILE A 174 -6.41 3.25 -11.34
CA ILE A 174 -7.73 2.63 -11.09
C ILE A 174 -8.85 3.68 -11.16
N GLY A 175 -8.52 4.96 -10.99
CA GLY A 175 -9.48 6.03 -10.77
C GLY A 175 -10.19 5.87 -9.42
N TYR A 176 -9.48 5.39 -8.40
CA TYR A 176 -10.04 4.98 -7.11
C TYR A 176 -10.95 6.04 -6.49
N LYS A 177 -10.62 7.34 -6.59
CA LYS A 177 -11.45 8.42 -6.03
C LYS A 177 -12.84 8.54 -6.66
N GLU A 178 -12.98 8.15 -7.93
CA GLU A 178 -14.21 8.36 -8.70
C GLU A 178 -15.10 7.12 -8.80
N ILE A 179 -14.50 5.93 -8.74
CA ILE A 179 -15.24 4.67 -8.92
C ILE A 179 -16.22 4.42 -7.78
N LYS A 180 -17.39 3.87 -8.14
CA LYS A 180 -18.48 3.57 -7.19
C LYS A 180 -18.79 2.09 -7.05
N SER A 181 -18.04 1.23 -7.74
CA SER A 181 -18.19 -0.22 -7.67
C SER A 181 -16.89 -0.91 -8.07
N VAL A 182 -16.69 -2.14 -7.58
CA VAL A 182 -15.56 -2.99 -7.98
C VAL A 182 -15.53 -3.18 -9.51
N LYS A 183 -16.70 -3.43 -10.12
CA LYS A 183 -16.85 -3.64 -11.56
C LYS A 183 -16.44 -2.41 -12.40
N GLU A 184 -16.73 -1.21 -11.91
CA GLU A 184 -16.30 0.02 -12.59
C GLU A 184 -14.77 0.17 -12.52
N GLY A 185 -14.18 -0.10 -11.35
CA GLY A 185 -12.73 -0.09 -11.16
C GLY A 185 -12.03 -1.10 -12.05
N ASP A 186 -12.50 -2.35 -12.08
CA ASP A 186 -11.98 -3.40 -12.96
C ASP A 186 -12.00 -2.97 -14.43
N ARG A 187 -13.15 -2.48 -14.92
CA ARG A 187 -13.27 -2.02 -16.31
C ARG A 187 -12.27 -0.91 -16.64
N LYS A 188 -12.16 0.12 -15.80
CA LYS A 188 -11.22 1.24 -16.01
C LYS A 188 -9.77 0.75 -16.02
N PHE A 189 -9.41 -0.10 -15.06
CA PHE A 189 -8.09 -0.71 -14.97
C PHE A 189 -7.74 -1.48 -16.24
N GLN A 190 -8.62 -2.38 -16.69
CA GLN A 190 -8.44 -3.15 -17.93
C GLN A 190 -8.34 -2.28 -19.20
N GLU A 191 -9.08 -1.17 -19.27
CA GLU A 191 -8.97 -0.20 -20.36
C GLU A 191 -7.59 0.46 -20.41
N ILE A 192 -7.02 0.80 -19.26
CA ILE A 192 -5.71 1.45 -19.19
C ILE A 192 -4.58 0.46 -19.44
N LEU A 193 -4.70 -0.78 -18.96
CA LEU A 193 -3.74 -1.85 -19.29
C LEU A 193 -3.65 -2.03 -20.82
N LYS A 194 -4.80 -2.16 -21.49
CA LYS A 194 -4.88 -2.28 -22.95
C LYS A 194 -4.31 -1.07 -23.67
N LYS A 195 -4.65 0.15 -23.21
CA LYS A 195 -4.16 1.39 -23.84
C LYS A 195 -2.64 1.51 -23.79
N ASN A 196 -2.01 1.00 -22.75
CA ASN A 196 -0.56 1.08 -22.54
C ASN A 196 0.19 -0.20 -22.92
N ASN A 197 -0.48 -1.20 -23.51
CA ASN A 197 0.09 -2.51 -23.85
C ASN A 197 0.75 -3.19 -22.63
N ILE A 198 0.07 -3.16 -21.49
CA ILE A 198 0.48 -3.86 -20.27
C ILE A 198 -0.20 -5.22 -20.25
N GLU A 199 0.59 -6.28 -20.37
CA GLU A 199 0.15 -7.68 -20.47
C GLU A 199 0.45 -8.48 -19.21
N ASP A 200 1.41 -8.04 -18.38
CA ASP A 200 1.83 -8.75 -17.18
C ASP A 200 2.14 -7.80 -16.00
N SER A 201 2.33 -8.38 -14.82
CA SER A 201 2.61 -7.66 -13.59
C SER A 201 3.97 -6.95 -13.60
N CYS A 202 4.95 -7.44 -14.35
CA CYS A 202 6.25 -6.78 -14.49
C CYS A 202 6.11 -5.47 -15.26
N GLN A 203 5.36 -5.49 -16.36
CA GLN A 203 5.06 -4.30 -17.16
C GLN A 203 4.19 -3.30 -16.38
N LEU A 204 3.23 -3.78 -15.58
CA LEU A 204 2.44 -2.91 -14.71
C LEU A 204 3.32 -2.23 -13.66
N LYS A 205 4.23 -2.99 -13.03
CA LYS A 205 5.18 -2.45 -12.06
C LYS A 205 6.05 -1.36 -12.69
N ASP A 206 6.61 -1.61 -13.86
CA ASP A 206 7.42 -0.63 -14.60
C ASP A 206 6.60 0.61 -14.97
N TYR A 207 5.34 0.43 -15.36
CA TYR A 207 4.43 1.53 -15.66
C TYR A 207 4.19 2.42 -14.43
N LEU A 208 3.82 1.83 -13.29
CA LEU A 208 3.55 2.57 -12.05
C LEU A 208 4.78 3.38 -11.60
N ILE A 209 5.97 2.79 -11.70
CA ILE A 209 7.23 3.45 -11.37
C ILE A 209 7.48 4.62 -12.32
N LYS A 210 7.33 4.45 -13.63
CA LYS A 210 7.52 5.55 -14.60
C LYS A 210 6.52 6.68 -14.36
N SER A 211 5.25 6.36 -14.14
CA SER A 211 4.18 7.34 -13.87
C SER A 211 4.45 8.16 -12.60
N THR A 212 5.08 7.56 -11.58
CA THR A 212 5.48 8.27 -10.35
C THR A 212 6.25 9.55 -10.62
N PHE A 213 7.12 9.56 -11.63
CA PHE A 213 8.05 10.66 -11.88
C PHE A 213 7.48 11.74 -12.79
N HIS A 214 6.33 11.51 -13.42
CA HIS A 214 5.69 12.50 -14.28
C HIS A 214 4.83 13.51 -13.49
N ASP A 215 4.23 13.11 -12.37
CA ASP A 215 3.25 13.91 -11.60
C ASP A 215 3.72 14.25 -10.17
N PHE A 216 4.97 14.67 -10.00
CA PHE A 216 5.51 15.13 -8.71
C PHE A 216 4.91 16.46 -8.18
N THR A 217 3.83 16.96 -8.78
CA THR A 217 3.45 18.37 -8.68
C THR A 217 2.63 18.78 -7.45
N ASN A 218 2.18 17.92 -6.53
CA ASN A 218 1.44 18.42 -5.35
C ASN A 218 1.37 17.52 -4.11
N SER A 219 1.27 18.19 -2.96
CA SER A 219 1.00 17.80 -1.55
C SER A 219 1.74 16.61 -0.94
N CYS A 220 1.87 15.49 -1.66
CA CYS A 220 2.53 14.29 -1.15
C CYS A 220 4.05 14.40 -1.25
N PHE A 221 4.61 15.08 -2.27
CA PHE A 221 6.01 15.51 -2.26
C PHE A 221 6.32 16.39 -1.05
N ASP A 222 5.47 17.38 -0.78
CA ASP A 222 5.66 18.23 0.39
C ASP A 222 5.45 17.44 1.68
N THR A 223 4.59 16.43 1.71
CA THR A 223 4.43 15.53 2.86
C THR A 223 5.65 14.65 3.07
N VAL A 224 6.23 14.09 2.00
CA VAL A 224 7.53 13.39 2.04
C VAL A 224 8.58 14.39 2.51
N TYR A 225 8.83 15.50 1.81
CA TYR A 225 9.80 16.54 2.15
C TYR A 225 9.65 17.14 3.57
N GLN A 226 8.43 17.29 4.09
CA GLN A 226 8.17 17.80 5.45
C GLN A 226 8.38 16.74 6.53
N ASN A 227 8.28 15.45 6.21
CA ASN A 227 8.34 14.36 7.19
C ASN A 227 9.50 13.37 6.94
N SER A 228 10.26 13.55 5.87
CA SER A 228 11.43 12.78 5.49
C SER A 228 12.67 13.46 6.07
N GLY A 229 13.53 12.73 6.80
CA GLY A 229 14.88 13.20 7.10
C GLY A 229 15.76 13.22 5.83
N ASN A 230 17.09 13.12 5.99
CA ASN A 230 18.02 12.91 4.89
C ASN A 230 17.75 11.56 4.18
N VAL A 231 16.88 11.52 3.16
CA VAL A 231 16.64 10.31 2.36
C VAL A 231 17.49 10.35 1.11
N THR A 232 18.34 9.35 0.94
CA THR A 232 19.14 9.15 -0.27
C THR A 232 18.34 8.36 -1.30
N TRP A 233 18.19 8.92 -2.48
CA TRP A 233 17.49 8.33 -3.61
C TRP A 233 18.49 7.90 -4.67
N LYS A 234 18.35 6.65 -5.10
CA LYS A 234 19.17 6.05 -6.15
C LYS A 234 18.32 5.88 -7.40
N ILE A 235 18.56 6.68 -8.43
CA ILE A 235 17.87 6.58 -9.72
C ILE A 235 18.80 5.89 -10.72
N LYS A 236 18.33 4.80 -11.35
CA LYS A 236 19.08 4.03 -12.37
C LYS A 236 18.84 4.43 -13.83
N ASN A 237 17.85 5.30 -14.06
CA ASN A 237 17.46 5.74 -15.39
C ASN A 237 17.69 7.26 -15.54
N LYS A 238 18.40 7.65 -16.59
CA LYS A 238 18.69 9.05 -16.91
C LYS A 238 17.43 9.87 -17.16
N GLU A 239 16.49 9.34 -17.94
CA GLU A 239 15.23 10.04 -18.25
C GLU A 239 14.45 10.34 -16.97
N THR A 240 14.39 9.37 -16.06
CA THR A 240 13.74 9.52 -14.74
C THR A 240 14.36 10.62 -13.89
N PHE A 241 15.69 10.78 -13.92
CA PHE A 241 16.36 11.87 -13.22
C PHE A 241 16.12 13.22 -13.90
N GLU A 242 16.11 13.26 -15.23
CA GLU A 242 15.78 14.48 -15.98
C GLU A 242 14.34 14.95 -15.73
N ASP A 243 13.39 14.02 -15.52
CA ASP A 243 12.02 14.35 -15.14
C ASP A 243 11.92 14.90 -13.72
N LEU A 244 12.67 14.33 -12.76
CA LEU A 244 12.77 14.86 -11.40
C LEU A 244 13.27 16.32 -11.39
N LEU A 245 14.27 16.65 -12.20
CA LEU A 245 14.81 18.01 -12.27
C LEU A 245 13.83 19.05 -12.82
N LYS A 246 12.72 18.63 -13.46
CA LYS A 246 11.68 19.55 -13.96
C LYS A 246 10.74 20.05 -12.86
N ILE A 247 10.82 19.50 -11.64
CA ILE A 247 9.97 19.88 -10.51
C ILE A 247 10.32 21.31 -10.04
N PRO A 248 9.35 22.21 -9.86
CA PRO A 248 9.61 23.56 -9.36
C PRO A 248 10.31 23.56 -7.99
N ASN A 249 11.39 24.34 -7.88
CA ASN A 249 12.22 24.48 -6.68
C ASN A 249 12.84 23.17 -6.17
N ILE A 250 13.01 22.15 -7.04
CA ILE A 250 13.63 20.88 -6.66
C ILE A 250 15.06 21.05 -6.17
N ASP A 251 15.80 21.97 -6.77
CA ASP A 251 17.17 22.30 -6.37
C ASP A 251 17.26 22.81 -4.93
N ASP A 252 16.20 23.41 -4.39
CA ASP A 252 16.11 23.85 -2.98
C ASP A 252 15.72 22.70 -2.04
N LYS A 253 15.25 21.59 -2.61
CA LYS A 253 14.68 20.45 -1.90
C LYS A 253 15.63 19.25 -1.87
N ILE A 254 16.56 19.11 -2.83
CA ILE A 254 17.51 17.99 -2.91
C ILE A 254 18.99 18.42 -2.92
N ASP A 255 19.87 17.54 -2.42
CA ASP A 255 21.33 17.59 -2.50
C ASP A 255 21.84 16.40 -3.33
N ILE A 256 22.39 16.65 -4.51
CA ILE A 256 22.97 15.56 -5.32
C ILE A 256 24.29 15.11 -4.69
N GLU A 257 24.39 13.83 -4.33
CA GLU A 257 25.57 13.25 -3.69
C GLU A 257 26.57 12.68 -4.70
N SER A 258 26.08 11.97 -5.71
CA SER A 258 26.94 11.39 -6.75
C SER A 258 26.16 11.09 -8.02
N ILE A 259 26.83 11.22 -9.16
CA ILE A 259 26.35 10.78 -10.46
C ILE A 259 27.39 9.80 -11.02
N GLU A 260 27.01 8.55 -11.22
CA GLU A 260 27.87 7.51 -11.81
C GLU A 260 27.31 7.11 -13.18
N HIS A 261 28.21 7.00 -14.16
CA HIS A 261 27.93 6.41 -15.45
C HIS A 261 28.64 5.07 -15.50
N LYS A 262 27.90 3.96 -15.49
CA LYS A 262 28.50 2.63 -15.58
C LYS A 262 28.76 2.25 -17.03
N GLU A 263 29.79 1.42 -17.24
CA GLU A 263 30.20 0.94 -18.57
C GLU A 263 29.11 0.13 -19.31
N ASN A 264 28.13 -0.42 -18.60
CA ASN A 264 26.98 -1.12 -19.16
C ASN A 264 25.83 -0.18 -19.61
N GLY A 265 26.01 1.14 -19.55
CA GLY A 265 24.99 2.12 -19.90
C GLY A 265 24.00 2.42 -18.76
N GLU A 266 24.17 1.84 -17.56
CA GLU A 266 23.38 2.22 -16.39
C GLU A 266 23.79 3.63 -15.92
N PHE A 267 22.79 4.47 -15.67
CA PHE A 267 22.97 5.82 -15.16
C PHE A 267 22.55 5.86 -13.70
N LEU A 268 23.45 6.19 -12.78
CA LEU A 268 23.16 6.19 -11.36
C LEU A 268 23.25 7.58 -10.77
N VAL A 269 22.17 8.05 -10.14
CA VAL A 269 22.22 9.28 -9.35
C VAL A 269 21.81 8.99 -7.92
N ASN A 270 22.66 9.41 -6.99
CA ASN A 270 22.36 9.47 -5.57
C ASN A 270 22.08 10.93 -5.18
N PHE A 271 20.93 11.20 -4.55
CA PHE A 271 20.63 12.53 -4.00
C PHE A 271 19.89 12.44 -2.67
N LYS A 272 20.10 13.41 -1.78
CA LYS A 272 19.43 13.55 -0.48
C LYS A 272 18.35 14.64 -0.50
N PHE A 273 17.41 14.63 0.44
CA PHE A 273 16.53 15.78 0.67
C PHE A 273 17.11 16.74 1.73
N LYS A 274 16.97 18.06 1.51
CA LYS A 274 17.61 19.15 2.28
C LYS A 274 17.03 19.45 3.67
N LYS A 275 15.93 18.82 4.13
CA LYS A 275 15.31 19.11 5.44
C LYS A 275 15.11 17.85 6.28
N GLY A 276 15.67 17.84 7.50
CA GLY A 276 15.32 16.96 8.64
C GLY A 276 16.51 16.20 9.26
N GLU A 277 16.86 16.49 10.51
CA GLU A 277 17.79 15.68 11.32
C GLU A 277 17.08 14.45 11.92
N ILE A 278 17.65 13.26 11.75
CA ILE A 278 17.72 12.14 12.72
C ILE A 278 18.72 11.09 12.21
N MET A 279 19.56 10.59 13.12
CA MET A 279 20.63 9.63 12.89
C MET A 279 20.17 8.22 12.42
N ASN A 280 20.74 7.78 11.29
CA ASN A 280 21.05 6.44 10.75
C ASN A 280 19.94 5.37 10.60
N TYR A 281 19.42 5.09 9.37
CA TYR A 281 18.82 3.77 8.95
C TYR A 281 18.71 3.61 7.41
N ASN A 282 18.65 2.40 6.83
CA ASN A 282 18.41 2.19 5.37
C ASN A 282 16.98 1.65 5.07
N VAL A 283 16.32 2.09 3.98
CA VAL A 283 15.08 1.47 3.43
C VAL A 283 15.39 0.94 2.04
N LYS A 284 15.28 -0.37 1.82
CA LYS A 284 15.28 -0.96 0.48
C LYS A 284 13.83 -1.11 0.04
N LEU A 285 13.47 -0.54 -1.10
CA LEU A 285 12.24 -0.93 -1.78
C LEU A 285 12.60 -2.05 -2.72
N GLY A 286 11.74 -3.06 -2.81
CA GLY A 286 11.91 -4.26 -3.64
C GLY A 286 11.88 -4.01 -5.15
N ILE A 287 12.42 -2.88 -5.61
CA ILE A 287 12.41 -2.36 -6.98
C ILE A 287 13.83 -2.43 -7.59
N GLY A 288 14.75 -3.13 -6.93
CA GLY A 288 16.17 -3.18 -7.30
C GLY A 288 16.98 -1.96 -6.85
N ASP A 289 16.34 -0.88 -6.38
CA ASP A 289 16.99 0.32 -5.85
C ASP A 289 17.07 0.31 -4.31
N THR A 290 18.17 0.84 -3.77
CA THR A 290 18.47 0.88 -2.33
C THR A 290 18.45 2.33 -1.90
N TYR A 291 17.69 2.63 -0.85
CA TYR A 291 17.54 3.98 -0.30
C TYR A 291 18.20 4.00 1.09
N SER A 292 19.09 4.94 1.32
CA SER A 292 19.81 5.09 2.59
C SER A 292 19.35 6.35 3.32
N PHE A 293 19.19 6.28 4.64
CA PHE A 293 18.79 7.41 5.49
C PHE A 293 19.96 7.67 6.43
N ASP A 294 20.56 8.84 6.29
CA ASP A 294 21.69 9.28 7.11
C ASP A 294 21.21 9.93 8.41
#